data_AF-A0A1F6DSM5-F1
#
_entry.id   AF-A0A1F6DSM5-F1
#
_cell.length_a   1.000
_cell.length_b   1.000
_cell.length_c   1.000
_cell.angle_alpha   90.00
_cell.angle_beta   90.00
_cell.angle_gamma   90.00
#
_symmetry.space_group_name_H-M   'P 1'
#
loop_
_entity.id
_entity.type
_entity.pdbx_description
1 polymer ?
#
loop_
_entity_poly.entity_id
_entity_poly.type
_entity_poly.pdbx_seq_one_letter_code
_entity_poly.pdbx_strand_id
1 'polypeptide(L)'
;MTTLNVRVEKKTKREARKALADIGLDMSSAVNIFLKQVIVEQGLPFTPTKKDPKKIRAAWDREAAWALKHGKRYTDTKELFRDLGIE
;
A
#
# COMPACT_ATOMS: atom_id res chain seq x y z
N MET A 1 18.28 -17.67 13.15
CA MET A 1 17.97 -16.23 13.14
C MET A 1 19.18 -15.48 12.62
N THR A 2 18.98 -14.47 11.78
CA THR A 2 20.05 -13.64 11.23
C THR A 2 19.80 -12.19 11.63
N THR A 3 20.86 -11.47 11.98
CA THR A 3 20.79 -10.06 12.39
C THR A 3 20.92 -9.13 11.18
N LEU A 4 20.02 -8.15 11.09
CA LEU A 4 20.09 -7.08 10.09
C LEU A 4 20.50 -5.77 10.77
N ASN A 5 21.62 -5.19 10.35
CA ASN A 5 22.10 -3.90 10.83
C ASN A 5 21.86 -2.82 9.77
N VAL A 6 21.06 -1.81 10.11
CA VAL A 6 20.73 -0.68 9.21
C VAL A 6 21.11 0.64 9.87
N ARG A 7 21.85 1.48 9.13
CA ARG A 7 22.16 2.83 9.58
C ARG A 7 20.98 3.75 9.25
N VAL A 8 20.49 4.45 10.27
CA VAL A 8 19.34 5.35 10.17
C VAL A 8 19.57 6.57 11.06
N GLU A 9 19.04 7.72 10.66
CA GLU A 9 19.11 8.91 11.49
C GLU A 9 18.37 8.73 12.82
N LYS A 10 18.89 9.36 13.88
CA LYS A 10 18.31 9.26 15.23
C LYS A 10 16.87 9.78 15.28
N LYS A 11 16.57 10.85 14.53
CA LYS A 11 15.23 11.43 14.43
C LYS A 11 14.26 10.44 13.78
N THR A 12 14.59 9.93 12.59
CA THR A 12 13.78 8.94 11.85
C THR A 12 13.52 7.70 12.68
N LYS A 13 14.54 7.15 13.38
CA LYS A 13 14.37 5.99 14.26
C LYS A 13 13.37 6.24 15.38
N ARG A 14 13.38 7.45 15.97
CA ARG A 14 12.45 7.83 17.04
C ARG A 14 11.03 8.00 16.53
N GLU A 15 10.86 8.68 15.40
CA GLU A 15 9.55 8.92 14.79
C GLU A 15 8.90 7.61 14.32
N ALA A 16 9.66 6.74 13.64
CA ALA A 16 9.19 5.43 13.23
C ALA A 16 8.78 4.57 14.43
N ARG A 17 9.57 4.55 15.50
CA ARG A 17 9.23 3.80 16.72
C ARG A 17 7.90 4.29 17.34
N LYS A 18 7.68 5.60 17.38
CA LYS A 18 6.42 6.15 17.92
C LYS A 18 5.23 5.72 17.07
N ALA A 19 5.32 5.92 15.76
CA ALA A 19 4.25 5.55 14.82
C ALA A 19 3.92 4.04 14.86
N LEU A 20 4.93 3.18 15.02
CA LEU A 20 4.72 1.73 15.13
C LEU A 20 4.13 1.34 16.49
N ALA A 21 4.55 1.98 17.58
CA ALA A 21 4.01 1.72 18.91
C ALA A 21 2.52 2.08 18.99
N ASP A 22 2.08 3.13 18.28
CA ASP A 22 0.67 3.54 18.21
C ASP A 22 -0.24 2.44 17.63
N ILE A 23 0.33 1.48 16.88
CA ILE A 23 -0.38 0.31 16.32
C ILE A 23 0.07 -1.02 16.94
N GLY A 24 0.80 -0.99 18.07
CA GLY A 24 1.21 -2.18 18.81
C GLY A 24 2.38 -2.97 18.20
N LEU A 25 3.21 -2.33 17.34
CA LEU A 25 4.36 -2.97 16.70
C LEU A 25 5.70 -2.42 17.23
N ASP A 26 6.67 -3.31 17.40
CA ASP A 26 8.06 -2.92 17.57
C ASP A 26 8.80 -2.82 16.22
N MET A 27 9.99 -2.20 16.24
CA MET A 27 10.79 -1.99 15.03
C MET A 27 11.16 -3.30 14.31
N SER A 28 11.53 -4.34 15.04
CA SER A 28 11.98 -5.60 14.44
C SER A 28 10.81 -6.31 13.77
N SER A 29 9.64 -6.31 14.41
CA SER A 29 8.40 -6.84 13.83
C SER A 29 8.03 -6.09 12.55
N ALA A 30 8.08 -4.76 12.55
CA ALA A 30 7.78 -3.95 11.38
C ALA A 30 8.76 -4.20 10.20
N VAL A 31 10.07 -4.31 10.48
CA VAL A 31 11.07 -4.63 9.46
C VAL A 31 10.85 -6.03 8.89
N ASN A 32 10.52 -7.01 9.73
CA ASN A 32 10.19 -8.36 9.27
C ASN A 32 8.94 -8.38 8.38
N ILE A 33 7.90 -7.64 8.73
CA ILE A 33 6.69 -7.50 7.91
C ILE A 33 7.04 -6.88 6.54
N PHE A 34 7.83 -5.80 6.55
CA PHE A 34 8.27 -5.15 5.31
C PHE A 34 9.01 -6.11 4.39
N LEU A 35 9.98 -6.87 4.91
CA LEU A 35 10.75 -7.84 4.12
C LEU A 35 9.88 -8.99 3.59
N LYS A 36 8.89 -9.46 4.37
CA LYS A 36 7.94 -10.46 3.89
C LYS A 36 7.09 -9.93 2.73
N GLN A 37 6.66 -8.67 2.79
CA GLN A 37 5.91 -8.06 1.69
C GLN A 37 6.77 -7.91 0.42
N VAL A 38 8.05 -7.57 0.57
CA VAL A 38 8.98 -7.56 -0.57
C VAL A 38 9.05 -8.92 -1.27
N ILE A 39 9.03 -10.01 -0.51
CA ILE A 39 9.04 -11.37 -1.06
C ILE A 39 7.72 -11.69 -1.78
N VAL A 40 6.57 -11.32 -1.20
CA VAL A 40 5.26 -11.61 -1.79
C VAL A 40 5.05 -10.82 -3.08
N GLU A 41 5.40 -9.54 -3.08
CA GLU A 41 5.18 -8.65 -4.23
C GLU A 41 6.28 -8.76 -5.29
N GLN A 42 7.38 -9.46 -5.00
CA GLN A 42 8.59 -9.50 -5.84
C GLN A 42 9.06 -8.08 -6.21
N GLY A 43 8.98 -7.16 -5.26
CA GLY A 43 9.15 -5.73 -5.48
C GLY A 43 9.08 -4.92 -4.18
N LEU A 44 9.04 -3.60 -4.30
CA LEU A 44 8.82 -2.74 -3.14
C LEU A 44 7.33 -2.75 -2.77
N PRO A 45 6.97 -2.87 -1.48
CA PRO A 45 5.58 -2.91 -1.01
C PRO A 45 4.93 -1.52 -0.99
N PHE A 46 5.40 -0.64 -1.87
CA PHE A 46 4.89 0.68 -2.18
C PHE A 46 5.51 1.12 -3.51
N THR A 47 4.77 1.93 -4.27
CA THR A 47 5.26 2.47 -5.53
C THR A 47 6.12 3.72 -5.27
N PRO A 48 7.44 3.70 -5.54
CA PRO A 48 8.26 4.89 -5.38
C PRO A 48 7.84 5.95 -6.38
N THR A 49 7.56 7.16 -5.88
CA THR A 49 7.07 8.25 -6.73
C THR A 49 7.52 9.60 -6.19
N LYS A 50 7.82 10.54 -7.09
CA LYS A 50 8.04 11.96 -6.73
C LYS A 50 6.73 12.73 -6.58
N LYS A 51 5.60 12.14 -6.97
CA LYS A 51 4.29 12.76 -6.86
C LYS A 51 3.87 12.80 -5.40
N ASP A 52 3.21 13.89 -5.01
CA ASP A 52 2.67 14.05 -3.66
C ASP A 52 1.65 12.93 -3.36
N PRO A 53 1.90 12.07 -2.34
CA PRO A 53 1.00 11.00 -1.96
C PRO A 53 -0.42 11.48 -1.67
N LYS A 54 -0.59 12.70 -1.13
CA LYS A 54 -1.92 13.27 -0.85
C LYS A 54 -2.69 13.53 -2.14
N LYS A 55 -2.00 14.01 -3.18
CA LYS A 55 -2.62 14.24 -4.49
C LYS A 55 -3.00 12.94 -5.18
N ILE A 56 -2.15 11.91 -5.07
CA ILE A 56 -2.49 10.57 -5.58
C ILE A 56 -3.74 10.05 -4.87
N ARG A 57 -3.77 10.13 -3.55
CA ARG A 57 -4.91 9.64 -2.76
C ARG A 57 -6.20 10.41 -3.08
N ALA A 58 -6.14 11.73 -3.17
CA ALA A 58 -7.28 12.55 -3.52
C ALA A 58 -7.83 12.23 -4.93
N ALA A 59 -6.96 11.90 -5.89
CA ALA A 59 -7.39 11.47 -7.22
C ALA A 59 -8.14 10.12 -7.15
N TRP A 60 -7.59 9.14 -6.42
CA TRP A 60 -8.24 7.85 -6.22
C TRP A 60 -9.58 7.97 -5.48
N ASP A 61 -9.65 8.79 -4.44
CA ASP A 61 -10.89 9.01 -3.68
C ASP A 61 -11.96 9.66 -4.57
N ARG A 62 -11.57 10.60 -5.44
CA ARG A 62 -12.47 11.23 -6.43
C ARG A 62 -12.97 10.21 -7.45
N GLU A 63 -12.10 9.36 -7.96
CA GLU A 63 -12.45 8.33 -8.93
C GLU A 63 -13.39 7.28 -8.32
N ALA A 64 -13.10 6.82 -7.10
CA ALA A 64 -13.97 5.93 -6.34
C ALA A 64 -15.35 6.57 -6.09
N ALA A 65 -15.41 7.84 -5.69
CA ALA A 65 -16.66 8.55 -5.46
C ALA A 65 -17.47 8.72 -6.76
N TRP A 66 -16.81 8.94 -7.90
CA TRP A 66 -17.46 8.98 -9.19
C TRP A 66 -18.02 7.61 -9.58
N ALA A 67 -17.24 6.55 -9.43
CA ALA A 67 -17.63 5.19 -9.75
C ALA A 67 -18.82 4.70 -8.91
N LEU A 68 -18.92 5.11 -7.63
CA LEU A 68 -20.08 4.79 -6.81
C LEU A 68 -21.39 5.41 -7.32
N LYS A 69 -21.32 6.56 -8.00
CA LYS A 69 -22.50 7.29 -8.51
C LYS A 69 -22.83 6.98 -9.97
N HIS A 70 -21.81 6.71 -10.78
CA HIS A 70 -21.94 6.59 -12.24
C HIS A 70 -21.38 5.28 -12.81
N GLY A 71 -20.77 4.45 -11.97
CA GLY A 71 -20.16 3.19 -12.40
C GLY A 71 -21.21 2.22 -12.92
N LYS A 72 -20.92 1.61 -14.07
CA LYS A 72 -21.74 0.54 -14.65
C LYS A 72 -21.77 -0.64 -13.67
N ARG A 73 -22.97 -1.13 -13.39
CA ARG A 73 -23.19 -2.30 -12.54
C ARG A 73 -23.52 -3.47 -13.46
N TYR A 74 -22.88 -4.60 -13.20
CA TYR A 74 -23.11 -5.83 -13.96
C TYR A 74 -23.92 -6.77 -13.08
N THR A 75 -24.81 -7.52 -13.70
CA THR A 75 -25.69 -8.45 -13.00
C THR A 75 -25.03 -9.81 -12.79
N ASP A 76 -24.07 -10.17 -13.64
CA ASP A 76 -23.27 -11.38 -13.55
C ASP A 76 -21.81 -11.16 -14.00
N THR A 77 -20.95 -12.14 -13.72
CA THR A 77 -19.52 -12.08 -14.04
C THR A 77 -19.22 -12.23 -15.54
N LYS A 78 -20.09 -12.86 -16.33
CA LYS A 78 -19.93 -12.98 -17.79
C LYS A 78 -20.12 -11.64 -18.47
N GLU A 79 -21.15 -10.90 -18.08
CA GLU A 79 -21.44 -9.55 -18.58
C GLU A 79 -20.25 -8.62 -18.31
N LEU A 80 -19.66 -8.68 -17.11
CA LEU A 80 -18.45 -7.95 -16.75
C LEU A 80 -17.27 -8.31 -17.65
N PHE A 81 -16.96 -9.61 -17.82
CA PHE A 81 -15.79 -10.05 -18.60
C PHE A 81 -15.91 -9.70 -20.09
N ARG A 82 -17.13 -9.74 -20.65
CA ARG A 82 -17.40 -9.29 -22.00
C ARG A 82 -17.13 -7.81 -22.19
N ASP A 83 -17.56 -6.99 -21.24
CA ASP A 83 -17.36 -5.53 -21.27
C ASP A 83 -15.87 -5.16 -21.08
N LEU A 84 -15.14 -5.95 -20.30
CA LEU A 84 -13.69 -5.81 -20.10
C LEU A 84 -12.85 -6.38 -21.26
N GLY A 85 -13.44 -7.10 -22.21
CA GLY A 85 -12.74 -7.69 -23.35
C GLY A 85 -11.78 -8.82 -22.96
N ILE A 86 -12.09 -9.54 -21.89
CA ILE A 86 -11.28 -10.65 -21.34
C ILE A 86 -12.02 -12.00 -21.34
N GLU A 87 -13.18 -12.07 -22.03
CA GLU A 87 -13.94 -13.30 -22.32
C GLU A 87 -13.43 -13.99 -23.60
#